data_AF-A0A6P1QV86-F1
#
_entry.id   AF-A0A6P1QV86-F1
#
_cell.length_a   1.000
_cell.length_b   1.000
_cell.length_c   1.000
_cell.angle_alpha   90.00
_cell.angle_beta   90.00
_cell.angle_gamma   90.00
#
_symmetry.space_group_name_H-M   'P 1'
#
loop_
_entity.id
_entity.type
_entity.pdbx_description
1 polymer ?
#
loop_
_entity_poly.entity_id
_entity_poly.type
_entity_poly.pdbx_seq_one_letter_code
_entity_poly.pdbx_strand_id
1 'polypeptide(L)'
;MGIQTQKKEKENLPVFDFMRFGDLQIPSGEHLLQSIQKLKEEKGILVFAHQNMSTEIKSVADVTGSSIRLLQKANENKLHTIAFCTSKTTAELAKALSPERKIIFSEPDLEKLYLSLKYELPEVIADDALLTRIEKVLSTEE
;
A
#
# COMPACT_ATOMS: atom_id res chain seq x y z
N MET A 1 9.58 -41.32 44.15
CA MET A 1 8.40 -40.44 44.27
C MET A 1 8.65 -39.20 43.43
N GLY A 2 8.25 -39.23 42.16
CA GLY A 2 8.40 -38.09 41.25
C GLY A 2 7.22 -37.14 41.38
N ILE A 3 7.52 -35.86 41.58
CA ILE A 3 6.54 -34.78 41.71
C ILE A 3 5.95 -34.55 40.31
N GLN A 4 4.69 -34.95 40.09
CA GLN A 4 3.96 -34.58 38.88
C GLN A 4 3.42 -33.16 39.06
N THR A 5 4.15 -32.20 38.51
CA THR A 5 3.74 -30.80 38.44
C THR A 5 2.64 -30.64 37.39
N GLN A 6 1.56 -30.00 37.82
CA GLN A 6 0.40 -29.61 37.04
C GLN A 6 0.80 -28.86 35.75
N LYS A 7 0.24 -29.27 34.62
CA LYS A 7 0.27 -28.50 33.37
C LYS A 7 -1.05 -28.67 32.60
N LYS A 8 -2.16 -28.29 33.24
CA LYS A 8 -3.47 -28.15 32.61
C LYS A 8 -3.81 -26.66 32.58
N GLU A 9 -3.46 -25.96 31.50
CA GLU A 9 -4.06 -24.66 31.09
C GLU A 9 -3.36 -24.09 29.83
N LYS A 10 -3.37 -24.83 28.71
CA LYS A 10 -2.99 -24.27 27.40
C LYS A 10 -3.85 -24.79 26.24
N GLU A 11 -5.04 -25.32 26.52
CA GLU A 11 -5.85 -26.01 25.51
C GLU A 11 -7.15 -25.30 25.13
N ASN A 12 -7.33 -24.03 25.50
CA ASN A 12 -8.55 -23.30 25.17
C ASN A 12 -8.35 -21.80 24.92
N LEU A 13 -7.24 -21.42 24.26
CA LEU A 13 -7.25 -20.14 23.58
C LEU A 13 -7.99 -20.35 22.25
N PRO A 14 -9.00 -19.53 21.91
CA PRO A 14 -9.50 -19.47 20.56
C PRO A 14 -8.34 -18.96 19.71
N VAL A 15 -7.61 -19.88 19.10
CA VAL A 15 -6.71 -19.54 18.01
C VAL A 15 -7.64 -19.05 16.92
N PHE A 16 -7.83 -17.73 16.85
CA PHE A 16 -8.43 -17.09 15.69
C PHE A 16 -7.75 -17.69 14.48
N ASP A 17 -8.54 -18.30 13.62
CA ASP A 17 -8.09 -18.98 12.40
C ASP A 17 -7.26 -17.98 11.59
N PHE A 18 -5.95 -18.05 11.78
CA PHE A 18 -4.99 -17.22 11.08
C PHE A 18 -5.13 -17.60 9.61
N MET A 19 -5.43 -16.62 8.74
CA MET A 19 -5.49 -16.85 7.29
C MET A 19 -4.28 -17.68 6.86
N ARG A 20 -4.52 -18.91 6.39
CA ARG A 20 -3.47 -19.75 5.85
C ARG A 20 -3.08 -19.12 4.51
N PHE A 21 -1.78 -18.90 4.31
CA PHE A 21 -1.26 -18.33 3.05
C PHE A 21 -1.77 -19.05 1.78
N GLY A 22 -2.25 -20.30 1.90
CA GLY A 22 -2.82 -21.08 0.79
C GLY A 22 -4.23 -20.68 0.33
N ASP A 23 -4.97 -19.86 1.09
CA ASP A 23 -6.35 -19.47 0.72
C ASP A 23 -6.40 -18.17 -0.10
N LEU A 24 -5.27 -17.50 -0.27
CA LEU A 24 -5.17 -16.25 -1.03
C LEU A 24 -5.15 -16.56 -2.54
N GLN A 25 -6.33 -16.66 -3.14
CA GLN A 25 -6.47 -16.79 -4.59
C GLN A 25 -6.14 -15.44 -5.26
N ILE A 26 -4.90 -15.29 -5.71
CA ILE A 26 -4.45 -14.15 -6.52
C ILE A 26 -4.63 -14.55 -7.99
N PRO A 27 -5.39 -13.76 -8.79
CA PRO A 27 -5.49 -14.01 -10.23
C PRO A 27 -4.13 -13.80 -10.90
N SER A 28 -3.88 -14.47 -12.02
CA SER A 28 -2.59 -14.40 -12.72
C SER A 28 -2.74 -13.94 -14.17
N GLY A 29 -1.66 -13.42 -14.76
CA GLY A 29 -1.62 -13.00 -16.17
C GLY A 29 -2.65 -11.91 -16.50
N GLU A 30 -3.39 -12.07 -17.59
CA GLU A 30 -4.41 -11.09 -18.01
C GLU A 30 -5.54 -10.91 -16.98
N HIS A 31 -5.92 -11.98 -16.27
CA HIS A 31 -6.95 -11.90 -15.24
C HIS A 31 -6.52 -11.00 -14.07
N LEU A 32 -5.22 -10.93 -13.77
CA LEU A 32 -4.68 -10.03 -12.76
C LEU A 32 -4.86 -8.57 -13.17
N LEU A 33 -4.48 -8.24 -14.41
CA LEU A 33 -4.60 -6.88 -14.96
C LEU A 33 -6.05 -6.42 -14.97
N GLN A 34 -6.97 -7.28 -15.44
CA GLN A 34 -8.41 -7.00 -15.42
C GLN A 34 -8.94 -6.81 -14.00
N SER A 35 -8.50 -7.63 -13.05
CA SER A 35 -8.92 -7.52 -11.66
C SER A 35 -8.43 -6.23 -11.01
N ILE A 36 -7.22 -5.77 -11.34
CA ILE A 36 -6.68 -4.48 -10.88
C ILE A 36 -7.53 -3.33 -11.43
N GLN A 37 -7.84 -3.31 -12.73
CA GLN A 37 -8.67 -2.26 -13.32
C GLN A 37 -10.07 -2.23 -12.68
N LYS A 38 -10.68 -3.40 -12.51
CA LYS A 38 -11.98 -3.54 -11.85
C LYS A 38 -11.94 -3.01 -10.41
N LEU A 39 -10.94 -3.37 -9.61
CA LEU A 39 -10.80 -2.88 -8.23
C LEU A 39 -10.62 -1.35 -8.16
N LYS A 40 -9.85 -0.77 -9.09
CA LYS A 40 -9.68 0.69 -9.16
C LYS A 40 -11.01 1.40 -9.39
N GLU A 41 -11.80 0.91 -10.34
CA GLU A 41 -13.12 1.46 -10.65
C GLU A 41 -14.11 1.26 -9.49
N GLU A 42 -14.21 0.04 -8.96
CA GLU A 42 -15.15 -0.31 -7.88
C GLU A 42 -14.89 0.49 -6.61
N LYS A 43 -13.62 0.75 -6.29
CA LYS A 43 -13.22 1.47 -5.06
C LYS A 43 -12.93 2.96 -5.28
N GLY A 44 -12.91 3.42 -6.52
CA GLY A 44 -12.52 4.79 -6.85
C GLY A 44 -11.07 5.13 -6.46
N ILE A 45 -10.14 4.19 -6.64
CA ILE A 45 -8.72 4.36 -6.30
C ILE A 45 -7.92 4.67 -7.56
N LEU A 46 -7.11 5.73 -7.53
CA LEU A 46 -6.12 5.98 -8.58
C LEU A 46 -4.79 5.32 -8.26
N VAL A 47 -4.15 4.76 -9.28
CA VAL A 47 -2.81 4.18 -9.21
C VAL A 47 -1.81 5.13 -9.84
N PHE A 48 -0.86 5.59 -9.04
CA PHE A 48 0.23 6.47 -9.45
C PHE A 48 1.52 5.66 -9.53
N ALA A 49 2.20 5.69 -10.67
CA ALA A 49 3.44 4.94 -10.87
C ALA A 49 4.61 5.84 -11.28
N HIS A 50 5.80 5.54 -10.78
CA HIS A 50 7.00 6.23 -11.24
C HIS A 50 7.33 5.81 -12.68
N GLN A 51 7.85 6.73 -13.49
CA GLN A 51 8.17 6.47 -14.91
C GLN A 51 9.19 5.33 -15.13
N ASN A 52 10.01 5.05 -14.13
CA ASN A 52 11.02 3.97 -14.17
C ASN A 52 10.45 2.58 -13.83
N MET A 53 9.14 2.46 -13.56
CA MET A 53 8.54 1.16 -13.27
C MET A 53 8.38 0.29 -14.52
N SER A 54 8.19 -1.01 -14.29
CA SER A 54 7.98 -1.99 -15.36
C SER A 54 6.79 -1.60 -16.25
N THR A 55 6.82 -2.03 -17.51
CA THR A 55 5.75 -1.76 -18.48
C THR A 55 4.40 -2.27 -17.98
N GLU A 56 4.39 -3.40 -17.29
CA GLU A 56 3.22 -4.00 -16.66
C GLU A 56 2.59 -3.05 -15.62
N ILE A 57 3.37 -2.51 -14.69
CA ILE A 57 2.86 -1.53 -13.70
C ILE A 57 2.36 -0.26 -14.39
N LYS A 58 3.10 0.23 -15.38
CA LYS A 58 2.69 1.43 -16.13
C LYS A 58 1.39 1.22 -16.90
N SER A 59 1.10 -0.02 -17.34
CA SER A 59 -0.14 -0.34 -18.06
C SER A 59 -1.40 -0.26 -17.20
N VAL A 60 -1.27 -0.41 -15.88
CA VAL A 60 -2.38 -0.32 -14.93
C VAL A 60 -2.42 1.01 -14.16
N ALA A 61 -1.40 1.86 -14.31
CA ALA A 61 -1.34 3.16 -13.68
C ALA A 61 -2.23 4.19 -14.39
N ASP A 62 -2.94 5.02 -13.61
CA ASP A 62 -3.71 6.15 -14.14
C ASP A 62 -2.83 7.36 -14.40
N VAL A 63 -1.76 7.50 -13.61
CA VAL A 63 -0.80 8.59 -13.74
C VAL A 63 0.62 8.03 -13.66
N THR A 64 1.43 8.37 -14.66
CA THR A 64 2.87 8.08 -14.68
C THR A 64 3.66 9.37 -14.71
N GLY A 65 4.75 9.46 -13.93
CA GLY A 65 5.63 10.63 -13.94
C GLY A 65 6.83 10.53 -13.01
N SER A 66 7.55 11.65 -12.88
CA SER A 66 8.56 11.85 -11.84
C SER A 66 7.90 12.02 -10.47
N SER A 67 8.66 11.80 -9.39
CA SER A 67 8.14 11.94 -8.01
C SER A 67 7.44 13.28 -7.77
N ILE A 68 8.04 14.40 -8.20
CA ILE A 68 7.47 15.75 -8.03
C ILE A 68 6.11 15.87 -8.74
N ARG A 69 6.02 15.38 -9.99
CA ARG A 69 4.76 15.42 -10.76
C ARG A 69 3.67 14.60 -10.08
N LEU A 70 4.02 13.44 -9.52
CA LEU A 70 3.06 12.59 -8.80
C LEU A 70 2.57 13.28 -7.51
N LEU A 71 3.46 13.93 -6.76
CA LEU A 71 3.10 14.70 -5.56
C LEU A 71 2.18 15.87 -5.88
N GLN A 72 2.50 16.65 -6.90
CA GLN A 72 1.64 17.75 -7.37
C GLN A 72 0.26 17.22 -7.77
N LYS A 73 0.22 16.13 -8.55
CA LYS A 73 -1.04 15.56 -9.03
C LYS A 73 -1.88 14.99 -7.89
N ALA A 74 -1.25 14.40 -6.87
CA ALA A 74 -1.94 13.90 -5.70
C ALA A 74 -2.55 15.05 -4.90
N ASN A 75 -1.86 16.19 -4.80
CA ASN A 75 -2.38 17.36 -4.12
C ASN A 75 -3.54 18.05 -4.87
N GLU A 76 -3.54 18.01 -6.20
CA GLU A 76 -4.62 18.55 -7.04
C GLU A 76 -5.86 17.64 -7.11
N ASN A 77 -5.70 16.34 -6.84
CA ASN A 77 -6.76 15.37 -7.10
C ASN A 77 -7.93 15.50 -6.12
N LYS A 78 -9.15 15.32 -6.62
CA LYS A 78 -10.39 15.35 -5.82
C LYS A 78 -10.73 13.99 -5.18
N LEU A 79 -10.13 12.90 -5.62
CA LEU A 79 -10.37 11.58 -5.06
C LEU A 79 -9.68 11.44 -3.70
N HIS A 80 -10.37 10.73 -2.80
CA HIS A 80 -9.90 10.52 -1.43
C HIS A 80 -8.78 9.49 -1.33
N THR A 81 -8.72 8.50 -2.23
CA THR A 81 -7.78 7.37 -2.11
C THR A 81 -6.85 7.27 -3.32
N ILE A 82 -5.54 7.21 -3.06
CA ILE A 82 -4.50 7.08 -4.09
C ILE A 82 -3.52 5.97 -3.68
N ALA A 83 -3.30 5.02 -4.58
CA ALA A 83 -2.26 4.00 -4.45
C ALA A 83 -0.99 4.45 -5.16
N PHE A 84 0.11 4.52 -4.42
CA PHE A 84 1.44 4.88 -4.92
C PHE A 84 2.29 3.64 -5.15
N CYS A 85 2.51 3.31 -6.42
CA CYS A 85 3.49 2.33 -6.88
C CYS A 85 4.84 3.02 -7.15
N THR A 86 5.47 3.52 -6.08
CA THR A 86 6.71 4.31 -6.12
C THR A 86 7.69 3.84 -5.04
N SER A 87 8.65 4.68 -4.65
CA SER A 87 9.37 4.48 -3.39
C SER A 87 8.47 4.82 -2.20
N LYS A 88 8.81 4.27 -1.03
CA LYS A 88 8.12 4.56 0.23
C LYS A 88 8.18 6.04 0.59
N THR A 89 9.33 6.68 0.44
CA THR A 89 9.53 8.11 0.72
C THR A 89 8.58 8.99 -0.10
N THR A 90 8.36 8.69 -1.38
CA THR A 90 7.42 9.48 -2.21
C THR A 90 5.97 9.33 -1.72
N ALA A 91 5.56 8.13 -1.29
CA ALA A 91 4.23 7.93 -0.72
C ALA A 91 4.07 8.65 0.65
N GLU A 92 5.11 8.66 1.47
CA GLU A 92 5.16 9.40 2.74
C GLU A 92 5.06 10.92 2.52
N LEU A 93 5.81 11.46 1.56
CA LEU A 93 5.70 12.86 1.15
C LEU A 93 4.30 13.18 0.63
N ALA A 94 3.68 12.30 -0.16
CA ALA A 94 2.32 12.49 -0.63
C ALA A 94 1.33 12.59 0.54
N LYS A 95 1.46 11.71 1.55
CA LYS A 95 0.60 11.75 2.74
C LYS A 95 0.81 13.03 3.55
N ALA A 96 2.05 13.47 3.74
CA ALA A 96 2.33 14.70 4.47
C ALA A 96 1.79 15.96 3.75
N LEU A 97 1.89 16.00 2.41
CA LEU A 97 1.34 17.09 1.60
C LEU A 97 -0.19 17.01 1.44
N SER A 98 -0.81 15.87 1.76
CA SER A 98 -2.24 15.63 1.57
C SER A 98 -2.80 14.78 2.71
N PRO A 99 -2.80 15.31 3.95
CA PRO A 99 -3.13 14.52 5.15
C PRO A 99 -4.54 13.93 5.12
N GLU A 100 -5.48 14.65 4.52
CA GLU A 100 -6.89 14.24 4.35
C GLU A 100 -7.08 13.09 3.34
N ARG A 101 -6.07 12.79 2.52
CA ARG A 101 -6.15 11.74 1.50
C ARG A 101 -5.65 10.42 2.07
N LYS A 102 -6.33 9.33 1.76
CA LYS A 102 -5.86 7.97 2.01
C LYS A 102 -4.78 7.62 0.98
N ILE A 103 -3.55 7.48 1.46
CA ILE A 103 -2.41 7.12 0.63
C ILE A 103 -2.04 5.68 0.91
N ILE A 104 -2.16 4.81 -0.09
CA ILE A 104 -1.75 3.41 0.00
C ILE A 104 -0.39 3.27 -0.65
N PHE A 105 0.57 2.65 0.04
CA PHE A 105 1.86 2.33 -0.56
C PHE A 105 1.82 0.91 -1.14
N SER A 106 2.22 0.76 -2.40
CA SER A 106 2.45 -0.56 -3.01
C SER A 106 3.86 -0.64 -3.57
N GLU A 107 4.47 -1.79 -3.41
CA GLU A 107 5.66 -2.14 -4.17
C GLU A 107 5.32 -2.26 -5.67
N PRO A 108 6.31 -2.09 -6.57
CA PRO A 108 6.10 -2.15 -8.02
C PRO A 108 6.01 -3.59 -8.53
N ASP A 109 5.05 -4.32 -8.02
CA ASP A 109 4.70 -5.69 -8.38
C ASP A 109 3.18 -5.80 -8.53
N LEU A 110 2.70 -6.51 -9.56
CA LEU A 110 1.27 -6.56 -9.88
C LEU A 110 0.45 -7.30 -8.81
N GLU A 111 0.99 -8.37 -8.24
CA GLU A 111 0.30 -9.13 -7.21
C GLU A 111 0.19 -8.31 -5.93
N LYS A 112 1.29 -7.64 -5.54
CA LYS A 112 1.29 -6.72 -4.40
C LYS A 112 0.34 -5.55 -4.61
N LEU A 113 0.33 -4.95 -5.80
CA LEU A 113 -0.63 -3.89 -6.13
C LEU A 113 -2.07 -4.39 -6.03
N TYR A 114 -2.38 -5.56 -6.57
CA TYR A 114 -3.71 -6.17 -6.46
C TYR A 114 -4.13 -6.33 -5.00
N LEU A 115 -3.25 -6.89 -4.15
CA LEU A 115 -3.52 -7.04 -2.72
C LEU A 115 -3.71 -5.69 -2.03
N SER A 116 -2.86 -4.71 -2.36
CA SER A 116 -2.94 -3.36 -1.80
C SER A 116 -4.23 -2.64 -2.18
N LEU A 117 -4.74 -2.81 -3.40
CA LEU A 117 -6.05 -2.29 -3.80
C LEU A 117 -7.19 -3.05 -3.13
N LYS A 118 -7.09 -4.38 -3.09
CA LYS A 118 -8.13 -5.26 -2.53
C LYS A 118 -8.38 -4.98 -1.05
N TYR A 119 -7.31 -4.79 -0.27
CA TYR A 119 -7.40 -4.55 1.17
C TYR A 119 -7.21 -3.08 1.56
N GLU A 120 -6.86 -2.21 0.61
CA GLU A 120 -6.54 -0.80 0.83
C GLU A 120 -5.42 -0.59 1.86
N LEU A 121 -4.39 -1.43 1.79
CA LEU A 121 -3.28 -1.49 2.73
C LEU A 121 -1.93 -1.75 2.03
N PRO A 122 -0.80 -1.37 2.64
CA PRO A 122 -0.70 -0.55 3.84
C PRO A 122 -1.03 0.93 3.55
N GLU A 123 -1.90 1.52 4.39
CA GLU A 123 -2.07 2.97 4.41
C GLU A 123 -0.84 3.62 5.04
N VAL A 124 -0.39 4.72 4.44
CA VAL A 124 0.64 5.58 4.98
C VAL A 124 -0.01 6.50 6.01
N ILE A 125 0.45 6.41 7.25
CA ILE A 125 -0.05 7.21 8.38
C ILE A 125 0.94 8.34 8.64
N ALA A 126 0.44 9.59 8.68
CA ALA A 126 1.24 10.75 9.04
C ALA A 126 1.30 10.90 10.56
N ASP A 127 2.22 10.17 11.20
CA ASP A 127 2.57 10.36 12.61
C ASP A 127 3.71 11.40 12.75
N ASP A 128 3.95 11.86 13.99
CA ASP A 128 4.98 12.87 14.29
C ASP A 128 6.39 12.42 13.85
N ALA A 129 6.65 11.11 13.89
CA ALA A 129 7.92 10.53 13.47
C ALA A 129 8.13 10.62 11.95
N LEU A 130 7.08 10.36 11.16
CA LEU A 130 7.07 10.54 9.72
C LEU A 130 7.26 12.01 9.36
N LEU A 131 6.54 12.92 10.02
CA LEU A 131 6.64 14.36 9.76
C LEU A 131 8.06 14.86 10.03
N THR A 132 8.64 14.49 11.17
CA THR A 132 10.05 14.82 11.51
C THR A 132 11.03 14.32 10.44
N ARG A 133 10.84 13.09 9.94
CA ARG A 133 11.70 12.53 8.89
C ARG A 133 11.56 13.29 7.57
N ILE A 134 10.34 13.71 7.22
CA ILE A 134 10.08 14.48 6.00
C ILE A 134 10.67 15.88 6.09
N GLU A 135 10.50 16.56 7.22
CA GLU A 135 11.12 17.88 7.45
C GLU A 135 12.63 17.81 7.21
N LYS A 136 13.29 16.78 7.74
CA LYS A 136 14.72 16.56 7.50
C LYS A 136 15.04 16.36 6.01
N VAL A 137 14.23 15.59 5.28
CA VAL A 137 14.44 15.38 3.83
C VAL A 137 14.32 16.71 3.07
N LEU A 138 13.32 17.53 3.39
CA LEU A 138 13.12 18.83 2.77
C LEU A 138 14.25 19.81 3.10
N SER A 139 14.76 19.80 4.33
CA SER A 139 15.90 20.65 4.76
C SER A 139 17.26 20.21 4.19
N THR A 140 17.37 19.02 3.60
CA THR A 140 18.62 18.53 2.99
C THR A 140 18.73 18.77 1.49
N GLU A 141 17.67 19.25 0.83
CA GLU A 141 17.67 19.58 -0.60
C GLU A 141 17.82 21.09 -0.90
N GLU A 142 18.09 21.92 0.12
CA GLU A 142 18.57 23.32 -0.03
C GLU A 142 20.10 23.40 -0.05
#